data_AF-A0A1C5L3B9-F1
#
_entry.id   AF-A0A1C5L3B9-F1
#
_cell.length_a   1.000
_cell.length_b   1.000
_cell.length_c   1.000
_cell.angle_alpha   90.00
_cell.angle_beta   90.00
_cell.angle_gamma   90.00
#
_symmetry.space_group_name_H-M   'P 1'
#
loop_
_entity.id
_entity.type
_entity.pdbx_description
1 polymer ?
#
loop_
_entity_poly.entity_id
_entity_poly.type
_entity_poly.pdbx_seq_one_letter_code
_entity_poly.pdbx_strand_id
1 'polypeptide(L)'
;MAGEYWEGKEYSFFSHKECEFFPCHKGADPQDFNCLFCYCPLYALGDKCGGNFKYTEKGLKDCTGCLLPHKRRNYGYVTGKYQELAKLMDEIRSVKANDKQE
;
A
#
# COMPACT_ATOMS: atom_id res chain seq x y z
N MET A 1 4.15 -26.79 6.34
CA MET A 1 3.95 -25.65 5.42
C MET A 1 5.06 -24.67 5.74
N ALA A 2 6.01 -24.46 4.84
CA ALA A 2 6.98 -23.38 5.02
C ALA A 2 6.22 -22.06 4.82
N GLY A 3 6.30 -21.15 5.78
CA GLY A 3 5.72 -19.80 5.64
C GLY A 3 6.40 -19.02 4.52
N GLU A 4 5.79 -17.90 4.13
CA GLU A 4 6.38 -17.01 3.13
C GLU A 4 7.78 -16.50 3.56
N TYR A 5 8.64 -16.13 2.61
CA TYR A 5 10.05 -15.77 2.88
C TYR A 5 10.23 -14.59 3.86
N TRP A 6 9.19 -13.76 4.00
CA TRP A 6 9.13 -12.56 4.83
C TRP A 6 8.50 -12.81 6.20
N GLU A 7 7.82 -13.93 6.42
CA GLU A 7 7.17 -14.22 7.71
C GLU A 7 8.21 -14.29 8.84
N GLY A 8 7.94 -13.55 9.92
CA GLY A 8 8.83 -13.46 11.07
C GLY A 8 10.12 -12.67 10.83
N LYS A 9 10.27 -11.99 9.69
CA LYS A 9 11.45 -11.14 9.41
C LYS A 9 11.21 -9.70 9.85
N GLU A 10 12.18 -9.12 10.54
CA GLU A 10 12.12 -7.73 11.03
C GLU A 10 11.93 -6.70 9.90
N TYR A 11 12.48 -6.94 8.70
CA TYR A 11 12.27 -6.03 7.56
C TYR A 11 10.81 -5.98 7.08
N SER A 12 10.00 -6.99 7.42
CA SER A 12 8.61 -7.08 6.98
C SER A 12 7.63 -6.38 7.92
N PHE A 13 8.09 -5.97 9.10
CA PHE A 13 7.25 -5.39 10.13
C PHE A 13 8.00 -4.32 10.93
N PHE A 14 7.39 -3.15 11.04
CA PHE A 14 7.87 -2.07 11.88
C PHE A 14 6.69 -1.41 12.58
N SER A 15 6.82 -1.01 13.85
CA SER A 15 5.76 -0.33 14.59
C SER A 15 6.33 0.78 15.46
N HIS A 16 6.17 2.03 15.03
CA HIS A 16 6.63 3.21 15.76
C HIS A 16 5.57 3.67 16.76
N LYS A 17 5.48 2.96 17.90
CA LYS A 17 4.43 3.20 18.91
C LYS A 17 4.49 4.58 19.56
N GLU A 18 5.65 5.23 19.52
CA GLU A 18 5.87 6.58 20.07
C GLU A 18 5.50 7.70 19.07
N CYS A 19 5.10 7.37 17.84
CA CYS A 19 4.63 8.36 16.88
C CYS A 19 3.37 9.08 17.38
N GLU A 20 3.31 10.39 17.18
CA GLU A 20 2.19 11.26 17.54
C GLU A 20 0.89 10.90 16.79
N PHE A 21 1.02 10.17 15.69
CA PHE A 21 -0.11 9.68 14.91
C PHE A 21 -0.48 8.24 15.23
N PHE A 22 0.23 7.53 16.10
CA PHE A 22 0.00 6.10 16.32
C PHE A 22 -1.25 5.80 17.19
N PRO A 23 -2.11 4.84 16.80
CA PRO A 23 -2.23 4.26 15.47
C PRO A 23 -2.90 5.24 14.50
N CYS A 24 -2.37 5.36 13.28
CA CYS A 24 -2.80 6.40 12.33
C CYS A 24 -4.25 6.22 11.83
N HIS A 25 -4.80 5.00 11.96
CA HIS A 25 -6.14 4.66 11.53
C HIS A 25 -7.00 4.16 12.70
N LYS A 26 -8.22 4.71 12.79
CA LYS A 26 -9.19 4.31 13.82
C LYS A 26 -9.55 2.83 13.68
N GLY A 27 -9.54 2.10 14.79
CA GLY A 27 -9.89 0.67 14.83
C GLY A 27 -8.76 -0.27 14.43
N ALA A 28 -7.55 0.25 14.21
CA ALA A 28 -6.35 -0.57 14.13
C ALA A 28 -6.04 -1.27 15.45
N ASP A 29 -5.53 -2.50 15.39
CA ASP A 29 -4.94 -3.20 16.53
C ASP A 29 -3.49 -2.69 16.73
N PRO A 30 -3.17 -2.01 17.85
CA PRO A 30 -1.82 -1.50 18.11
C PRO A 30 -0.73 -2.58 18.15
N GLN A 31 -1.08 -3.85 18.36
CA GLN A 31 -0.10 -4.94 18.42
C GLN A 31 0.21 -5.53 17.04
N ASP A 32 -0.69 -5.38 16.08
CA ASP A 32 -0.53 -5.82 14.69
C ASP A 32 -0.24 -4.65 13.72
N PHE A 33 -0.27 -3.39 14.22
CA PHE A 33 -0.13 -2.20 13.39
C PHE A 33 1.28 -2.05 12.80
N ASN A 34 1.35 -2.18 11.48
CA ASN A 34 2.57 -2.04 10.70
C ASN A 34 2.70 -0.61 10.15
N CYS A 35 3.74 0.10 10.55
CA CYS A 35 4.09 1.45 10.10
C CYS A 35 4.90 1.46 8.79
N LEU A 36 5.38 0.30 8.32
CA LEU A 36 6.26 0.21 7.14
C LEU A 36 5.67 0.89 5.89
N PHE A 37 4.35 0.87 5.76
CA PHE A 37 3.62 1.42 4.62
C PHE A 37 2.67 2.56 5.03
N CYS A 38 3.07 3.38 6.01
CA CYS A 38 2.29 4.55 6.45
C CYS A 38 1.92 5.49 5.29
N TYR A 39 2.82 5.64 4.32
CA TYR A 39 2.42 6.12 3.01
C TYR A 39 2.04 4.93 2.13
N CYS A 40 0.76 4.80 1.80
CA CYS A 40 0.28 3.65 1.04
C CYS A 40 0.89 3.63 -0.37
N PRO A 41 1.77 2.66 -0.69
CA PRO A 41 2.42 2.62 -2.00
C PRO A 41 1.42 2.26 -3.11
N LEU A 42 0.22 1.80 -2.76
CA LEU A 42 -0.82 1.37 -3.69
C LEU A 42 -1.85 2.46 -4.01
N TYR A 43 -1.65 3.69 -3.52
CA TYR A 43 -2.59 4.79 -3.75
C TYR A 43 -2.85 5.00 -5.25
N ALA A 44 -1.79 5.04 -6.04
CA ALA A 44 -1.80 5.30 -7.48
C ALA A 44 -2.44 4.18 -8.32
N LEU A 45 -2.64 2.98 -7.75
CA LEU A 45 -3.40 1.91 -8.42
C LEU A 45 -4.91 2.17 -8.46
N GLY A 46 -5.39 3.25 -7.83
CA GLY A 46 -6.82 3.56 -7.81
C GLY A 46 -7.63 2.42 -7.17
N ASP A 47 -8.63 1.95 -7.90
CA ASP A 47 -9.53 0.85 -7.51
C ASP A 47 -8.87 -0.53 -7.52
N LYS A 48 -7.80 -0.71 -8.29
CA LYS A 48 -7.02 -1.95 -8.34
C LYS A 48 -6.20 -2.22 -7.07
N CYS A 49 -6.17 -1.29 -6.11
CA CYS A 49 -5.40 -1.44 -4.89
C CYS A 49 -5.98 -2.46 -3.90
N GLY A 50 -7.24 -2.87 -4.06
CA GLY A 50 -7.93 -3.85 -3.20
C GLY A 50 -8.12 -3.44 -1.73
N GLY A 51 -7.94 -2.15 -1.42
CA GLY A 51 -8.08 -1.60 -0.08
C GLY A 51 -9.50 -1.10 0.21
N ASN A 52 -9.79 -0.82 1.48
CA ASN A 52 -11.06 -0.24 1.92
C ASN A 52 -11.03 1.30 1.83
N PHE A 53 -11.06 1.82 0.61
CA PHE A 53 -11.08 3.26 0.33
C PHE A 53 -12.46 3.71 -0.17
N LYS A 54 -12.66 5.03 -0.23
CA LYS A 54 -13.78 5.64 -0.94
C LYS A 54 -13.29 6.82 -1.78
N TYR A 55 -14.02 7.20 -2.81
CA TYR A 55 -13.77 8.46 -3.52
C TYR A 55 -14.65 9.56 -2.94
N THR A 56 -14.05 10.72 -2.71
CA THR A 56 -14.79 11.95 -2.38
C THR A 56 -15.54 12.46 -3.61
N GLU A 57 -16.50 13.37 -3.42
CA GLU A 57 -17.21 14.03 -4.52
C GLU A 57 -16.28 14.76 -5.51
N LYS A 58 -15.09 15.17 -5.04
CA LYS A 58 -14.05 15.81 -5.85
C LYS A 58 -13.12 14.82 -6.56
N GLY A 59 -13.40 13.52 -6.49
CA GLY A 59 -12.57 12.47 -7.10
C GLY A 59 -11.28 12.14 -6.34
N LEU A 60 -11.04 12.73 -5.16
CA LEU A 60 -9.91 12.35 -4.31
C LEU A 60 -10.15 11.00 -3.64
N LYS A 61 -9.16 10.12 -3.65
CA LYS A 61 -9.22 8.82 -2.97
C LYS A 61 -8.95 8.99 -1.47
N ASP A 62 -9.93 8.67 -0.64
CA ASP A 62 -9.87 8.71 0.81
C ASP A 62 -9.64 7.31 1.38
N CYS A 63 -8.47 7.10 2.01
CA CYS A 63 -8.06 5.85 2.62
C CYS A 63 -8.18 5.84 4.15
N THR A 64 -8.84 6.83 4.77
CA THR A 64 -8.92 6.96 6.24
C THR A 64 -9.50 5.70 6.92
N GLY A 65 -10.36 4.94 6.24
CA GLY A 65 -10.93 3.67 6.72
C GLY A 65 -10.15 2.41 6.31
N CYS A 66 -8.97 2.55 5.70
CA CYS A 66 -8.21 1.44 5.14
C CYS A 66 -7.11 0.98 6.10
N LEU A 67 -7.16 -0.29 6.53
CA LEU A 67 -6.12 -0.93 7.33
C LEU A 67 -5.25 -1.90 6.52
N LEU A 68 -5.46 -1.99 5.21
CA LEU A 68 -4.76 -2.95 4.36
C LEU A 68 -3.23 -2.87 4.48
N PRO A 69 -2.57 -1.69 4.36
CA PRO A 69 -1.11 -1.62 4.45
C PRO A 69 -0.59 -1.75 5.90
N HIS A 70 -1.49 -1.75 6.88
CA HIS A 70 -1.18 -1.61 8.30
C HIS A 70 -1.29 -2.90 9.10
N LYS A 71 -1.47 -4.06 8.44
CA LYS A 71 -1.48 -5.36 9.11
C LYS A 71 -0.20 -6.10 8.79
N ARG A 72 0.43 -6.72 9.80
CA ARG A 72 1.68 -7.49 9.62
C ARG A 72 1.56 -8.51 8.49
N ARG A 73 0.44 -9.25 8.49
CA ARG A 73 0.16 -10.31 7.50
C ARG A 73 0.05 -9.84 6.05
N ASN A 74 -0.07 -8.53 5.82
CA ASN A 74 -0.30 -7.98 4.48
C ASN A 74 0.98 -7.53 3.77
N TYR A 75 2.17 -7.72 4.37
CA TYR A 75 3.44 -7.35 3.74
C TYR A 75 3.55 -7.89 2.31
N GLY A 76 3.38 -9.21 2.12
CA GLY A 76 3.49 -9.84 0.81
C GLY A 76 2.51 -9.29 -0.22
N TYR A 77 1.27 -9.00 0.20
CA TYR A 77 0.25 -8.39 -0.66
C TYR A 77 0.69 -7.00 -1.15
N VAL A 78 1.16 -6.14 -0.24
CA VAL A 78 1.56 -4.76 -0.56
C VAL A 78 2.76 -4.77 -1.51
N THR A 79 3.79 -5.56 -1.21
CA THR A 79 4.98 -5.65 -2.07
C THR A 79 4.67 -6.28 -3.42
N GLY A 80 3.74 -7.24 -3.49
CA GLY A 80 3.30 -7.84 -4.74
C GLY A 80 2.55 -6.82 -5.62
N LYS A 81 1.62 -6.07 -5.05
CA LYS A 81 0.89 -5.01 -5.77
C LYS A 81 1.77 -3.86 -6.24
N TYR A 82 2.86 -3.57 -5.54
CA TYR A 82 3.81 -2.56 -6.01
C TYR A 82 4.44 -2.93 -7.36
N GLN A 83 4.68 -4.21 -7.63
CA GLN A 83 5.20 -4.67 -8.93
C GLN A 83 4.20 -4.39 -10.06
N GLU A 84 2.90 -4.55 -9.80
CA GLU A 84 1.84 -4.18 -10.76
C GLU A 84 1.85 -2.67 -11.04
N LEU A 85 2.05 -1.84 -10.01
CA LEU A 85 2.16 -0.40 -10.16
C LEU A 85 3.38 -0.02 -11.00
N ALA A 86 4.54 -0.59 -10.71
CA ALA A 86 5.77 -0.34 -11.46
C ALA A 86 5.59 -0.69 -12.95
N LYS A 87 4.98 -1.84 -13.25
CA LYS A 87 4.67 -2.26 -14.62
C LYS A 87 3.72 -1.28 -15.33
N LEU A 88 2.64 -0.86 -14.67
CA LEU A 88 1.71 0.13 -15.22
C LEU A 88 2.43 1.43 -15.60
N MET A 89 3.36 1.89 -14.76
CA MET A 89 4.12 3.10 -15.05
C MET A 89 5.07 2.95 -16.25
N ASP A 90 5.66 1.77 -16.41
CA ASP A 90 6.54 1.46 -17.55
C ASP A 90 5.76 1.37 -18.87
N GLU A 91 4.55 0.81 -18.83
CA GLU A 91 3.62 0.80 -19.96
C GLU A 91 3.21 2.22 -20.37
N ILE A 92 2.83 3.07 -19.40
CA ILE A 92 2.49 4.49 -19.65
C ILE A 92 3.68 5.24 -20.28
N ARG A 93 4.89 4.99 -19.80
CA ARG A 93 6.11 5.58 -20.38
C ARG A 93 6.32 5.14 -21.82
N SER A 94 6.06 3.88 -22.13
CA SER A 94 6.23 3.30 -23.46
C SER A 94 5.23 3.86 -24.47
N VAL A 95 3.95 3.97 -24.09
CA VAL A 95 2.91 4.61 -24.93
C VAL A 95 3.28 6.07 -25.24
N LYS A 96 3.66 6.84 -24.21
CA LYS A 96 4.08 8.24 -24.39
C LYS A 96 5.34 8.43 -25.23
N ALA A 97 6.18 7.40 -25.35
CA ALA A 97 7.35 7.45 -26.22
C ALA A 97 6.96 7.25 -27.69
N ASN A 98 5.97 6.39 -27.95
CA ASN A 98 5.45 6.14 -29.29
C ASN A 98 4.63 7.33 -29.83
N ASP A 99 3.82 7.96 -28.97
CA ASP A 99 3.02 9.17 -29.33
C ASP A 99 3.88 10.40 -29.66
N LYS A 100 5.19 10.36 -29.38
CA LYS A 100 6.15 11.45 -29.69
C LYS A 100 6.95 11.21 -30.97
N GLN A 101 6.77 10.06 -31.63
CA GLN A 101 7.43 9.72 -32.90
C GLN A 101 6.53 9.95 -34.13
N GLU A 102 5.27 10.31 -33.91
CA GLU A 102 4.34 10.88 -34.91
C GLU A 102 4.24 12.41 -34.76
#